data_AF-A0A537WU39-F1
#
_entry.id   AF-A0A537WU39-F1
#
_cell.length_a   1.000
_cell.length_b   1.000
_cell.length_c   1.000
_cell.angle_alpha   90.00
_cell.angle_beta   90.00
_cell.angle_gamma   90.00
#
_symmetry.space_group_name_H-M   'P 1'
#
loop_
_entity.id
_entity.type
_entity.pdbx_description
1 polymer ?
#
loop_
_entity_poly.entity_id
_entity_poly.type
_entity_poly.pdbx_seq_one_letter_code
_entity_poly.pdbx_strand_id
1 'polypeptide(L)'
;MVTSLVFFGAGGLLALLIRAQLATPDEHFITRNAYDELFTIHGTTMIFLFIVPFWAGLANFVVPLMIGARDMAFPRLNAASYWFFLFGGAG
;
A
#
# COMPACT_ATOMS: atom_id res chain seq x y z
N MET A 1 -3.25 4.95 -7.86
CA MET A 1 -3.56 3.56 -8.29
C MET A 1 -2.31 2.79 -8.69
N VAL A 2 -1.57 3.20 -9.74
CA VAL A 2 -0.34 2.48 -10.17
C VAL A 2 0.70 2.37 -9.05
N THR A 3 1.03 3.48 -8.38
CA THR A 3 1.95 3.47 -7.22
C THR A 3 1.48 2.53 -6.10
N SER A 4 0.18 2.47 -5.82
CA SER A 4 -0.39 1.56 -4.83
C SER A 4 -0.23 0.09 -5.25
N LEU A 5 -0.29 -0.22 -6.54
CA LEU A 5 -0.01 -1.58 -7.05
C LEU A 5 1.47 -1.96 -6.92
N VAL A 6 2.39 -0.99 -7.02
CA VAL A 6 3.81 -1.22 -6.72
C VAL A 6 3.99 -1.59 -5.25
N PHE A 7 3.37 -0.83 -4.33
CA PHE A 7 3.40 -1.15 -2.89
C PHE A 7 2.67 -2.46 -2.57
N PHE A 8 1.62 -2.81 -3.30
CA PHE A 8 0.99 -4.14 -3.19
C PHE A 8 1.96 -5.25 -3.55
N GLY A 9 2.73 -5.09 -4.62
CA GLY A 9 3.80 -6.04 -4.97
C GLY A 9 4.84 -6.17 -3.85
N ALA A 10 5.32 -5.04 -3.32
CA ALA A 10 6.27 -5.03 -2.20
C ALA A 10 5.70 -5.70 -0.94
N GLY A 11 4.51 -5.31 -0.50
CA GLY A 11 3.82 -5.92 0.63
C GLY A 11 3.54 -7.41 0.42
N GLY A 12 3.20 -7.81 -0.80
CA GLY A 12 3.02 -9.21 -1.19
C GLY A 12 4.29 -10.04 -1.07
N LEU A 13 5.44 -9.50 -1.49
CA LEU A 13 6.74 -10.16 -1.31
C LEU A 13 7.07 -10.37 0.17
N LEU A 14 6.83 -9.37 1.03
CA LEU A 14 7.00 -9.54 2.48
C LEU A 14 6.10 -10.65 3.03
N ALA A 15 4.85 -10.75 2.55
CA ALA A 15 3.93 -11.82 2.93
C ALA A 15 4.44 -13.20 2.52
N LEU A 16 5.09 -13.31 1.35
CA LEU A 16 5.71 -14.56 0.90
C LEU A 16 6.90 -14.96 1.78
N LEU A 17 7.72 -14.00 2.24
CA LEU A 17 8.81 -14.29 3.19
C LEU A 17 8.27 -14.78 4.54
N ILE A 18 7.22 -14.14 5.05
CA ILE A 18 6.52 -14.58 6.27
C ILE A 18 5.99 -16.01 6.11
N ARG A 19 5.38 -16.32 4.96
CA ARG A 19 4.88 -17.67 4.67
C ARG A 19 5.99 -18.70 4.49
N ALA A 20 7.14 -18.32 3.93
CA ALA A 20 8.30 -19.20 3.82
C ALA A 20 8.79 -19.63 5.21
N GLN A 21 8.85 -18.69 6.18
CA GLN A 21 9.17 -19.01 7.58
C GLN A 21 8.15 -19.92 8.27
N LEU A 22 6.89 -19.90 7.82
CA LEU A 22 5.81 -20.70 8.40
C LEU A 22 5.50 -21.96 7.57
N ALA A 23 6.36 -22.31 6.60
CA ALA A 23 6.12 -23.43 5.69
C ALA A 23 6.11 -24.78 6.42
N THR A 24 6.96 -24.93 7.44
CA THR A 24 7.05 -26.11 8.29
C THR A 24 7.25 -25.72 9.75
N PRO A 25 6.90 -26.60 10.72
CA PRO A 25 7.22 -26.39 12.13
C PRO A 25 8.74 -26.25 12.34
N ASP A 26 9.14 -25.43 13.31
CA ASP A 26 10.55 -25.19 13.72
C ASP A 26 11.50 -24.76 12.59
N GLU A 27 10.98 -24.08 11.57
CA GLU A 27 11.76 -23.53 10.47
C GLU A 27 12.72 -22.42 10.94
N HIS A 28 13.89 -22.31 10.31
CA HIS A 28 14.95 -21.37 10.69
C HIS A 28 15.34 -20.38 9.56
N PHE A 29 14.44 -20.19 8.59
CA PHE A 29 14.64 -19.31 7.43
C PHE A 29 14.91 -17.84 7.80
N ILE A 30 14.20 -17.29 8.79
CA ILE A 30 14.39 -15.94 9.33
C ILE A 30 14.35 -15.95 10.86
N THR A 31 15.07 -15.01 11.47
CA THR A 31 15.08 -14.84 12.93
C THR A 31 13.75 -14.29 13.44
N ARG A 32 13.44 -14.51 14.72
CA ARG A 32 12.22 -13.98 15.36
C ARG A 32 12.10 -12.45 15.23
N ASN A 33 13.18 -11.73 15.46
CA ASN A 33 13.17 -10.26 15.34
C ASN A 33 12.88 -9.82 13.89
N ALA A 34 13.49 -10.49 12.90
CA ALA A 34 13.22 -10.20 11.50
C ALA A 34 11.77 -10.53 11.11
N TYR A 35 11.19 -11.61 11.64
CA TYR A 35 9.79 -11.95 11.43
C TYR A 35 8.85 -10.84 11.94
N ASP A 36 9.08 -10.35 13.16
CA ASP A 36 8.24 -9.30 13.76
C ASP A 36 8.33 -7.97 12.99
N GLU A 37 9.53 -7.63 12.51
CA GLU A 37 9.76 -6.47 11.65
C GLU A 37 9.06 -6.62 10.29
N LEU A 38 9.25 -7.76 9.60
CA LEU A 38 8.59 -8.06 8.33
C LEU A 38 7.07 -8.03 8.45
N PHE A 39 6.51 -8.59 9.52
CA PHE A 39 5.07 -8.58 9.77
C PHE A 39 4.54 -7.14 9.94
N THR A 40 5.27 -6.32 10.70
CA THR A 40 4.91 -4.92 10.91
C THR A 40 4.93 -4.13 9.60
N ILE A 41 6.03 -4.25 8.83
CA ILE A 41 6.18 -3.53 7.55
C ILE A 41 5.16 -4.04 6.51
N HIS A 42 4.89 -5.35 6.47
CA HIS A 42 3.85 -5.91 5.62
C HIS A 42 2.49 -5.28 5.92
N GLY A 43 2.08 -5.28 7.20
CA GLY A 43 0.80 -4.73 7.62
C GLY A 43 0.67 -3.23 7.33
N THR A 44 1.67 -2.43 7.67
CA THR A 44 1.65 -0.98 7.41
C THR A 44 1.63 -0.67 5.92
N THR A 45 2.41 -1.39 5.11
CA THR A 45 2.42 -1.25 3.64
C THR A 45 1.06 -1.59 3.05
N MET A 46 0.45 -2.70 3.47
CA MET A 46 -0.83 -3.14 2.92
C MET A 46 -1.97 -2.18 3.24
N ILE A 47 -2.07 -1.68 4.48
CA ILE A 47 -3.15 -0.76 4.85
C ILE A 47 -2.91 0.64 4.28
N PHE A 48 -1.75 1.23 4.57
CA PHE A 48 -1.51 2.65 4.34
C PHE A 48 -0.94 2.98 2.97
N LEU A 49 -0.25 2.03 2.32
CA LEU A 49 0.38 2.27 1.01
C LEU A 49 -0.36 1.58 -0.14
N PHE A 50 -1.15 0.54 0.15
CA PHE A 50 -2.00 -0.13 -0.84
C PHE A 50 -3.50 0.13 -0.66
N ILE A 51 -4.15 -0.43 0.37
CA ILE A 51 -5.61 -0.46 0.49
C ILE A 51 -6.21 0.95 0.46
N VAL A 52 -5.80 1.82 1.38
CA VAL A 52 -6.36 3.18 1.47
C VAL A 52 -6.07 3.99 0.19
N PRO A 53 -4.82 4.07 -0.32
CA PRO A 53 -4.53 4.87 -1.50
C PRO A 53 -5.09 4.31 -2.81
N PHE A 54 -5.25 2.99 -2.93
CA PHE A 54 -5.85 2.37 -4.11
C PHE A 54 -7.32 2.79 -4.23
N TRP A 55 -8.08 2.68 -3.13
CA TRP A 55 -9.48 3.13 -3.09
C TRP A 55 -9.61 4.64 -3.26
N ALA A 56 -8.74 5.44 -2.63
CA ALA A 56 -8.72 6.89 -2.85
C ALA A 56 -8.42 7.25 -4.32
N GLY A 57 -7.51 6.53 -4.97
CA GLY A 57 -7.21 6.70 -6.39
C GLY A 57 -8.39 6.32 -7.29
N LEU A 58 -9.09 5.23 -6.97
CA LEU A 58 -10.30 4.84 -7.70
C LEU A 58 -11.41 5.88 -7.52
N ALA A 59 -11.63 6.35 -6.29
CA ALA A 59 -12.62 7.38 -5.99
C ALA A 59 -12.31 8.69 -6.74
N ASN A 60 -11.04 9.09 -6.81
CA ASN A 60 -10.60 10.24 -7.59
C ASN A 60 -10.96 10.16 -9.08
N PHE A 61 -10.97 8.95 -9.65
CA PHE A 61 -11.37 8.74 -11.04
C PHE A 61 -12.89 8.63 -11.21
N VAL A 62 -13.54 7.82 -10.36
CA VAL A 62 -14.92 7.40 -10.56
C VAL A 62 -15.93 8.42 -10.01
N VAL A 63 -15.66 9.04 -8.86
CA VAL A 63 -16.65 9.91 -8.18
C VAL A 63 -17.03 11.12 -9.03
N PRO A 64 -16.12 11.90 -9.65
CA PRO A 64 -16.50 13.03 -10.50
C PRO A 64 -17.40 12.60 -11.66
N LEU A 65 -17.11 11.44 -12.26
CA LEU A 65 -17.91 10.87 -13.36
C LEU A 65 -19.32 10.49 -12.91
N MET A 66 -19.46 9.90 -11.72
CA MET A 66 -20.76 9.51 -11.15
C MET A 66 -21.68 10.71 -10.90
N ILE A 67 -21.13 11.84 -10.49
CA ILE A 67 -21.90 13.05 -10.16
C ILE A 67 -21.97 14.06 -11.32
N GLY A 68 -21.37 13.75 -12.47
CA GLY A 68 -21.31 14.65 -13.64
C GLY A 68 -20.44 15.90 -13.44
N ALA A 69 -19.52 15.89 -12.47
CA ALA A 69 -18.60 16.99 -12.23
C ALA A 69 -17.38 16.91 -13.16
N ARG A 70 -16.80 18.07 -13.51
CA ARG A 70 -15.57 18.11 -14.33
C ARG A 70 -14.34 17.62 -13.57
N ASP A 71 -14.29 17.82 -12.25
CA ASP A 71 -13.13 17.50 -11.41
C ASP A 71 -13.54 17.46 -9.92
N MET A 72 -12.58 17.12 -9.04
CA MET A 72 -12.69 17.22 -7.58
C MET A 72 -12.81 18.68 -7.12
N ALA A 73 -13.39 18.90 -5.93
CA ALA A 73 -13.62 20.25 -5.38
C ALA A 73 -12.34 21.10 -5.25
N PHE A 74 -11.19 20.47 -4.95
CA PHE A 74 -9.89 21.14 -4.82
C PHE A 74 -8.80 20.44 -5.65
N PRO A 75 -8.72 20.68 -6.97
CA PRO A 75 -7.83 19.92 -7.86
C PRO A 75 -6.34 19.99 -7.49
N ARG A 76 -5.85 21.16 -7.05
CA ARG A 76 -4.44 21.33 -6.65
C ARG A 76 -4.09 20.61 -5.36
N LEU A 77 -4.99 20.64 -4.36
CA LEU A 77 -4.80 19.91 -3.11
C LEU A 77 -4.86 18.40 -3.34
N ASN A 78 -5.75 17.96 -4.24
CA ASN A 78 -5.83 16.56 -4.65
C ASN A 78 -4.51 16.09 -5.29
N ALA A 79 -3.94 16.88 -6.21
CA ALA A 79 -2.62 16.58 -6.78
C ALA A 79 -1.51 16.57 -5.71
N ALA A 80 -1.53 17.51 -4.76
CA ALA A 80 -0.57 17.53 -3.64
C ALA A 80 -0.67 16.27 -2.76
N SER A 81 -1.89 15.77 -2.52
CA SER A 81 -2.11 14.55 -1.74
C SER A 81 -1.42 13.33 -2.34
N TYR A 82 -1.36 13.24 -3.68
CA TYR A 82 -0.64 12.18 -4.37
C TYR A 82 0.87 12.26 -4.11
N TRP A 83 1.46 13.47 -4.12
CA TRP A 83 2.89 13.64 -3.87
C TRP A 83 3.27 13.30 -2.44
N PHE A 84 2.46 13.68 -1.46
CA PHE A 84 2.68 13.27 -0.06
C PHE A 84 2.62 11.76 0.12
N PHE A 85 1.67 11.10 -0.55
CA PHE A 85 1.61 9.64 -0.57
C PHE A 85 2.86 9.01 -1.20
N LEU A 86 3.29 9.50 -2.36
CA LEU A 86 4.46 8.96 -3.06
C LEU A 86 5.74 9.08 -2.21
N PHE A 87 6.04 10.27 -1.73
CA PHE A 87 7.26 10.51 -0.95
C PHE A 87 7.20 9.93 0.46
N GLY A 88 6.00 9.92 1.08
CA GLY A 88 5.81 9.31 2.39
C GLY A 88 5.92 7.78 2.38
N GLY A 89 5.61 7.12 1.26
CA GLY A 89 5.78 5.68 1.10
C GLY A 89 7.14 5.25 0.53
N ALA A 90 7.89 6.17 -0.08
CA ALA A 90 9.20 5.88 -0.67
C ALA A 90 10.38 6.14 0.28
N GLY A 91 10.13 6.78 1.42
CA GLY A 91 11.13 7.12 2.45
C GLY A 91 11.20 6.12 3.60
#